data_AF-R1HSX4-F1
#
_entry.id   AF-R1HSX4-F1
#
_cell.length_a   1.000
_cell.length_b   1.000
_cell.length_c   1.000
_cell.angle_alpha   90.00
_cell.angle_beta   90.00
_cell.angle_gamma   90.00
#
_symmetry.space_group_name_H-M   'P 1'
#
loop_
_entity.id
_entity.type
_entity.pdbx_description
1 polymer ?
#
loop_
_entity_poly.entity_id
_entity_poly.type
_entity_poly.pdbx_seq_one_letter_code
_entity_poly.pdbx_strand_id
1 'polypeptide(L)'
;MALAPALRLLPAPVGGTLTALAQLGLVLFLFAAGAHLGPSLNRVRLKAALVPALGATLVPLGLGAVPAVWLARRHAPAGTGPFVVFVAAALAVTALPVLTRILAERGLLDADAGRRALSAAAVSDVAAWTLLAVAAASLHGWSAASRLPVVLVLAVLPWSAGGRFGRFGRWAAGLSRPSATVVLVVVACAAAAVTEAAGLHPAIGAFIAGAVVGHAVPALDAAALAAPAGSLLAPLYFVLAGQAVDLGRLDAALAADTAAVVAVAVSGKCGGAYLGARLGGLPPHPAAVFAALMNTRGVTELVFAGIGLGLGVIDGALYTAMVAMALVTTAMTGPLLTRLSRQPEGV
;
A
#
# COMPACT_ATOMS: atom_id res chain seq x y z
N MET A 1 19.76 -7.54 -11.01
CA MET A 1 19.62 -7.07 -12.40
C MET A 1 19.86 -8.15 -13.46
N ALA A 2 20.38 -9.34 -13.13
CA ALA A 2 20.72 -10.41 -14.11
C ALA A 2 19.60 -11.40 -14.48
N LEU A 3 18.46 -11.42 -13.78
CA LEU A 3 17.38 -12.41 -14.02
C LEU A 3 16.35 -12.00 -15.08
N ALA A 4 16.21 -10.69 -15.35
CA ALA A 4 15.20 -10.16 -16.27
C ALA A 4 15.33 -10.64 -17.73
N PRO A 5 16.53 -10.80 -18.32
CA PRO A 5 16.67 -11.33 -19.67
C PRO A 5 16.43 -12.84 -19.74
N ALA A 6 16.80 -13.59 -18.70
CA ALA A 6 16.72 -15.06 -18.66
C ALA A 6 15.26 -15.58 -18.62
N LEU A 7 14.35 -14.83 -17.98
CA LEU A 7 12.93 -15.18 -17.95
C LEU A 7 12.22 -14.98 -19.30
N ARG A 8 12.80 -14.19 -20.24
CA ARG A 8 12.28 -14.06 -21.62
C ARG A 8 12.53 -15.30 -22.48
N LEU A 9 13.38 -16.22 -22.01
CA LEU A 9 13.66 -17.51 -22.66
C LEU A 9 12.72 -18.62 -22.19
N LEU A 10 11.81 -18.35 -21.25
CA LEU A 10 10.88 -19.35 -20.75
C LEU A 10 9.75 -19.61 -21.77
N PRO A 11 9.39 -20.88 -22.03
CA PRO A 11 8.25 -21.23 -22.88
C PRO A 11 6.95 -20.56 -22.37
N ALA A 12 6.07 -20.12 -23.28
CA ALA A 12 4.81 -19.45 -22.96
C ALA A 12 3.92 -20.15 -21.88
N PRO A 13 3.83 -21.50 -21.83
CA PRO A 13 3.09 -22.19 -20.76
C PRO A 13 3.68 -22.00 -19.36
N VAL A 14 5.01 -21.85 -19.27
CA VAL A 14 5.72 -21.62 -18.01
C VAL A 14 5.49 -20.18 -17.53
N GLY A 15 5.40 -19.22 -18.45
CA GLY A 15 5.06 -17.83 -18.16
C GLY A 15 3.72 -17.67 -17.44
N GLY A 16 2.64 -18.27 -17.98
CA GLY A 16 1.31 -18.19 -17.37
C GLY A 16 1.24 -18.80 -15.97
N THR A 17 1.90 -19.95 -15.76
CA THR A 17 1.96 -20.62 -14.46
C THR A 17 2.74 -19.78 -13.43
N LEU A 18 3.87 -19.19 -13.84
CA LEU A 18 4.65 -18.30 -12.99
C LEU A 18 3.89 -17.03 -12.61
N THR A 19 3.14 -16.44 -13.56
CA THR A 19 2.28 -15.29 -13.27
C THR A 19 1.20 -15.66 -12.27
N ALA A 20 0.56 -16.83 -12.41
CA ALA A 20 -0.45 -17.29 -11.46
C ALA A 20 0.15 -17.49 -10.05
N LEU A 21 1.33 -18.10 -9.93
CA LEU A 21 2.04 -18.26 -8.66
C LEU A 21 2.45 -16.91 -8.05
N ALA A 22 2.90 -15.96 -8.86
CA ALA A 22 3.21 -14.61 -8.43
C ALA A 22 1.98 -13.87 -7.91
N GLN A 23 0.84 -14.00 -8.58
CA GLN A 23 -0.43 -13.40 -8.15
C GLN A 23 -0.93 -14.03 -6.84
N LEU A 24 -0.84 -15.36 -6.70
CA LEU A 24 -1.13 -16.04 -5.43
C LEU A 24 -0.20 -15.53 -4.31
N GLY A 25 1.09 -15.39 -4.61
CA GLY A 25 2.06 -14.79 -3.70
C GLY A 25 1.67 -13.40 -3.24
N LEU A 26 1.26 -12.55 -4.18
CA LEU A 26 0.78 -11.21 -3.90
C LEU A 26 -0.47 -11.22 -3.01
N VAL A 27 -1.45 -12.06 -3.33
CA VAL A 27 -2.69 -12.22 -2.54
C VAL A 27 -2.37 -12.60 -1.10
N LEU A 28 -1.54 -13.64 -0.90
CA LEU A 28 -1.17 -14.08 0.45
C LEU A 28 -0.34 -13.04 1.20
N PHE A 29 0.58 -12.38 0.49
CA PHE A 29 1.41 -11.31 1.06
C PHE A 29 0.55 -10.13 1.53
N LEU A 30 -0.39 -9.67 0.70
CA LEU A 30 -1.26 -8.54 1.04
C LEU A 30 -2.30 -8.91 2.09
N PHE A 31 -2.78 -10.14 2.09
CA PHE A 31 -3.61 -10.64 3.18
C PHE A 31 -2.86 -10.58 4.51
N ALA A 32 -1.61 -11.06 4.55
CA ALA A 32 -0.77 -10.97 5.74
C ALA A 32 -0.49 -9.50 6.12
N ALA A 33 -0.22 -8.63 5.16
CA ALA A 33 -0.03 -7.19 5.39
C ALA A 33 -1.29 -6.53 5.98
N GLY A 34 -2.47 -6.87 5.45
CA GLY A 34 -3.75 -6.42 6.00
C GLY A 34 -3.95 -6.88 7.44
N ALA A 35 -3.64 -8.14 7.76
CA ALA A 35 -3.78 -8.66 9.12
C ALA A 35 -2.87 -7.95 10.14
N HIS A 36 -1.72 -7.42 9.72
CA HIS A 36 -0.86 -6.59 10.57
C HIS A 36 -1.50 -5.24 10.95
N LEU A 37 -2.54 -4.78 10.23
CA LEU A 37 -3.28 -3.57 10.59
C LEU A 37 -4.10 -3.74 11.87
N GLY A 38 -4.58 -4.96 12.17
CA GLY A 38 -5.55 -5.23 13.24
C GLY A 38 -5.19 -4.61 14.60
N PRO A 39 -3.97 -4.82 15.12
CA PRO A 39 -3.50 -4.22 16.36
C PRO A 39 -3.44 -2.68 16.34
N SER A 40 -3.21 -2.09 15.16
CA SER A 40 -3.11 -0.64 14.96
C SER A 40 -4.48 0.05 14.89
N LEU A 41 -5.57 -0.69 14.70
CA LEU A 41 -6.95 -0.17 14.63
C LEU A 41 -7.61 0.09 16.00
N ASN A 42 -6.83 0.25 17.08
CA ASN A 42 -7.37 0.59 18.40
C ASN A 42 -7.96 2.02 18.39
N ARG A 43 -9.22 2.16 18.82
CA ARG A 43 -9.96 3.45 18.88
C ARG A 43 -9.18 4.59 19.54
N VAL A 44 -8.43 4.33 20.62
CA VAL A 44 -7.68 5.38 21.34
C VAL A 44 -6.50 5.86 20.49
N ARG A 45 -5.77 4.94 19.87
CA ARG A 45 -4.62 5.25 19.00
C ARG A 45 -5.06 5.95 17.72
N LEU A 46 -6.19 5.53 17.15
CA LEU A 46 -6.78 6.13 15.96
C LEU A 46 -7.22 7.58 16.18
N LYS A 47 -7.84 7.91 17.33
CA LYS A 47 -8.22 9.30 17.62
C LYS A 47 -7.01 10.25 17.61
N ALA A 48 -5.88 9.81 18.20
CA ALA A 48 -4.65 10.59 18.24
C ALA A 48 -3.92 10.67 16.88
N ALA A 49 -4.15 9.70 15.99
CA ALA A 49 -3.51 9.61 14.69
C ALA A 49 -4.38 10.15 13.53
N LEU A 50 -5.64 10.50 13.77
CA LEU A 50 -6.58 10.90 12.71
C LEU A 50 -6.14 12.16 11.97
N VAL A 51 -5.87 13.26 12.69
CA VAL A 51 -5.41 14.52 12.07
C VAL A 51 -4.06 14.34 11.35
N PRO A 52 -3.05 13.66 11.95
CA PRO A 52 -1.83 13.29 11.23
C PRO A 52 -2.08 12.45 9.96
N ALA A 53 -2.97 11.47 10.01
CA ALA A 53 -3.33 10.64 8.87
C ALA A 53 -4.00 11.45 7.75
N LEU A 54 -4.92 12.35 8.09
CA LEU A 54 -5.57 13.23 7.13
C LEU A 54 -4.57 14.14 6.44
N GLY A 55 -3.64 14.75 7.17
CA GLY A 55 -2.55 15.53 6.57
C GLY A 55 -1.67 14.69 5.66
N ALA A 56 -1.26 13.50 6.11
CA ALA A 56 -0.43 12.59 5.35
C ALA A 56 -1.14 11.93 4.13
N THR A 57 -2.46 12.07 4.01
CA THR A 57 -3.25 11.45 2.92
C THR A 57 -3.84 12.51 1.99
N LEU A 58 -4.59 13.48 2.53
CA LEU A 58 -5.33 14.45 1.72
C LEU A 58 -4.42 15.45 1.02
N VAL A 59 -3.33 15.87 1.67
CA VAL A 59 -2.36 16.80 1.07
C VAL A 59 -1.66 16.19 -0.14
N PRO A 60 -1.01 15.00 -0.06
CA PRO A 60 -0.41 14.40 -1.25
C PRO A 60 -1.44 13.98 -2.30
N LEU A 61 -2.67 13.64 -1.90
CA LEU A 61 -3.76 13.38 -2.86
C LEU A 61 -4.11 14.64 -3.65
N GLY A 62 -4.34 15.77 -2.97
CA GLY A 62 -4.64 17.04 -3.63
C GLY A 62 -3.48 17.56 -4.48
N LEU A 63 -2.26 17.55 -3.94
CA LEU A 63 -1.06 17.95 -4.67
C LEU A 63 -0.73 17.01 -5.82
N GLY A 64 -1.08 15.73 -5.73
CA GLY A 64 -0.89 14.75 -6.78
C GLY A 64 -1.89 14.86 -7.93
N ALA A 65 -3.11 15.32 -7.66
CA ALA A 65 -4.11 15.53 -8.70
C ALA A 65 -3.71 16.62 -9.71
N VAL A 66 -3.06 17.70 -9.25
CA VAL A 66 -2.62 18.82 -10.09
C VAL A 66 -1.64 18.40 -11.20
N PRO A 67 -0.47 17.81 -10.92
CA PRO A 67 0.45 17.32 -11.95
C PRO A 67 -0.13 16.14 -12.71
N ALA A 68 -1.06 15.36 -12.13
CA ALA A 68 -1.70 14.26 -12.84
C ALA A 68 -2.48 14.75 -14.07
N VAL A 69 -3.14 15.92 -14.03
CA VAL A 69 -3.80 16.49 -15.22
C VAL A 69 -2.80 16.79 -16.34
N TRP A 70 -1.59 17.23 -15.97
CA TRP A 70 -0.52 17.50 -16.93
C TRP A 70 0.08 16.21 -17.50
N LEU A 71 0.39 15.24 -16.63
CA LEU A 71 0.92 13.92 -16.99
C LEU A 71 -0.08 13.12 -17.84
N ALA A 72 -1.38 13.30 -17.62
CA ALA A 72 -2.42 12.59 -18.36
C ALA A 72 -2.35 12.82 -19.88
N ARG A 73 -1.81 13.96 -20.32
CA ARG A 73 -1.64 14.23 -21.76
C ARG A 73 -0.65 13.29 -22.44
N ARG A 74 0.21 12.61 -21.68
CA ARG A 74 1.26 11.71 -22.19
C ARG A 74 1.07 10.27 -21.72
N HIS A 75 0.51 10.09 -20.51
CA HIS A 75 0.57 8.82 -19.80
C HIS A 75 -0.80 8.23 -19.40
N ALA A 76 -1.92 8.77 -19.90
CA ALA A 76 -3.27 8.28 -19.55
C ALA A 76 -3.98 7.51 -20.69
N PRO A 77 -3.57 6.25 -20.98
CA PRO A 77 -4.19 5.45 -22.04
C PRO A 77 -5.69 5.21 -21.83
N ALA A 78 -6.14 5.05 -20.59
CA ALA A 78 -7.56 4.91 -20.25
C ALA A 78 -8.30 6.24 -20.01
N GLY A 79 -7.67 7.38 -20.31
CA GLY A 79 -8.26 8.71 -20.18
C GLY A 79 -7.98 9.41 -18.84
N THR A 80 -8.18 10.73 -18.83
CA THR A 80 -7.74 11.64 -17.76
C THR A 80 -8.41 11.37 -16.40
N GLY A 81 -9.70 11.02 -16.37
CA GLY A 81 -10.45 10.87 -15.12
C GLY A 81 -9.89 9.76 -14.21
N PRO A 82 -9.89 8.49 -14.66
CA PRO A 82 -9.31 7.37 -13.91
C PRO A 82 -7.83 7.58 -13.60
N PHE A 83 -7.08 8.18 -14.53
CA PHE A 83 -5.67 8.50 -14.37
C PHE A 83 -5.41 9.46 -13.19
N VAL A 84 -6.16 10.57 -13.11
CA VAL A 84 -5.98 11.56 -12.04
C VAL A 84 -6.28 10.95 -10.67
N VAL A 85 -7.36 10.17 -10.56
CA VAL A 85 -7.71 9.48 -9.31
C VAL A 85 -6.62 8.49 -8.93
N PHE A 86 -6.12 7.72 -9.90
CA PHE A 86 -5.06 6.74 -9.67
C PHE A 86 -3.74 7.38 -9.22
N VAL A 87 -3.24 8.40 -9.94
CA VAL A 87 -1.97 9.06 -9.60
C VAL A 87 -2.07 9.78 -8.26
N ALA A 88 -3.18 10.46 -7.98
CA ALA A 88 -3.43 11.09 -6.69
C ALA A 88 -3.45 10.07 -5.55
N ALA A 89 -4.11 8.92 -5.75
CA ALA A 89 -4.15 7.84 -4.76
C ALA A 89 -2.75 7.23 -4.54
N ALA A 90 -2.02 6.95 -5.61
CA ALA A 90 -0.67 6.39 -5.53
C ALA A 90 0.30 7.35 -4.81
N LEU A 91 0.22 8.65 -5.08
CA LEU A 91 1.03 9.64 -4.37
C LEU A 91 0.71 9.71 -2.87
N ALA A 92 -0.48 9.30 -2.45
CA ALA A 92 -0.90 9.25 -1.06
C ALA A 92 -0.58 7.92 -0.34
N VAL A 93 -0.13 6.87 -1.01
CA VAL A 93 0.20 5.56 -0.40
C VAL A 93 1.39 5.69 0.58
N THR A 94 1.35 4.91 1.66
CA THR A 94 2.47 4.69 2.59
C THR A 94 2.61 3.18 2.81
N ALA A 95 3.82 2.63 2.85
CA ALA A 95 4.00 1.19 3.00
C ALA A 95 4.10 0.77 4.48
N LEU A 96 2.97 0.40 5.10
CA LEU A 96 2.93 -0.03 6.51
C LEU A 96 3.92 -1.16 6.86
N PRO A 97 4.09 -2.24 6.05
CA PRO A 97 5.04 -3.31 6.38
C PRO A 97 6.49 -2.80 6.46
N VAL A 98 6.87 -1.93 5.53
CA VAL A 98 8.22 -1.34 5.49
C VAL A 98 8.42 -0.36 6.64
N LEU A 99 7.41 0.48 6.92
CA LEU A 99 7.41 1.39 8.05
C LEU A 99 7.60 0.63 9.37
N THR A 100 6.83 -0.44 9.58
CA THR A 100 6.90 -1.26 10.81
C THR A 100 8.31 -1.83 10.99
N ARG A 101 8.92 -2.32 9.90
CA ARG A 101 10.28 -2.82 9.91
C ARG A 101 11.30 -1.74 10.26
N ILE A 102 11.21 -0.56 9.63
CA ILE A 102 12.10 0.58 9.92
C ILE A 102 11.96 1.03 11.38
N LEU A 103 10.75 1.09 11.92
CA LEU A 103 10.51 1.44 13.32
C LEU A 103 11.13 0.41 14.28
N ALA A 104 11.01 -0.88 13.97
CA ALA A 104 11.62 -1.95 14.76
C ALA A 104 13.15 -1.84 14.76
N GLU A 105 13.76 -1.65 13.59
CA GLU A 105 15.22 -1.49 13.44
C GLU A 105 15.76 -0.23 14.11
N ARG A 106 14.94 0.83 14.20
CA ARG A 106 15.30 2.10 14.83
C ARG A 106 14.91 2.21 16.30
N GLY A 107 14.28 1.19 16.89
CA GLY A 107 13.80 1.23 18.27
C GLY A 107 12.69 2.28 18.51
N LEU A 108 11.92 2.62 17.48
CA LEU A 108 10.89 3.68 17.51
C LEU A 108 9.45 3.15 17.63
N LEU A 109 9.25 1.84 17.79
CA LEU A 109 7.91 1.23 17.85
C LEU A 109 7.05 1.79 19.00
N ASP A 110 7.68 2.08 20.14
CA ASP A 110 7.00 2.57 21.34
C ASP A 110 7.01 4.11 21.46
N ALA A 111 7.82 4.80 20.66
CA ALA A 111 7.85 6.26 20.62
C ALA A 111 6.51 6.83 20.12
N ASP A 112 6.09 7.99 20.65
CA ASP A 112 4.79 8.59 20.27
C ASP A 112 4.69 8.84 18.76
N ALA A 113 5.77 9.36 18.15
CA ALA A 113 5.85 9.55 16.71
C ALA A 113 5.72 8.22 15.93
N GLY A 114 6.33 7.13 16.41
CA GLY A 114 6.25 5.82 15.77
C GLY A 114 4.87 5.17 15.90
N ARG A 115 4.26 5.21 17.09
CA ARG A 115 2.89 4.71 17.32
C ARG A 115 1.86 5.45 16.48
N ARG A 116 1.99 6.78 16.38
CA ARG A 116 1.13 7.60 15.51
C ARG A 116 1.39 7.32 14.04
N ALA A 117 2.65 7.14 13.62
CA ALA A 117 3.00 6.80 12.24
C ALA A 117 2.38 5.45 11.81
N LEU A 118 2.47 4.40 12.65
CA LEU A 118 1.83 3.11 12.39
C LEU A 118 0.31 3.24 12.22
N SER A 119 -0.33 3.98 13.13
CA SER A 119 -1.78 4.18 13.10
C SER A 119 -2.20 5.03 11.89
N ALA A 120 -1.43 6.05 11.54
CA ALA A 120 -1.69 6.91 10.39
C ALA A 120 -1.46 6.20 9.06
N ALA A 121 -0.39 5.40 8.95
CA ALA A 121 -0.13 4.55 7.79
C ALA A 121 -1.23 3.50 7.61
N ALA A 122 -1.74 2.92 8.70
CA ALA A 122 -2.86 1.99 8.64
C ALA A 122 -4.13 2.62 8.04
N VAL A 123 -4.48 3.84 8.47
CA VAL A 123 -5.61 4.59 7.90
C VAL A 123 -5.33 4.95 6.44
N SER A 124 -4.11 5.37 6.13
CA SER A 124 -3.71 5.75 4.76
C SER A 124 -3.78 4.57 3.80
N ASP A 125 -3.40 3.37 4.25
CA ASP A 125 -3.46 2.15 3.43
C ASP A 125 -4.92 1.81 3.07
N VAL A 126 -5.85 1.81 4.04
CA VAL A 126 -7.24 1.50 3.69
C VAL A 126 -7.84 2.57 2.77
N ALA A 127 -7.50 3.84 2.98
CA ALA A 127 -7.90 4.92 2.08
C ALA A 127 -7.35 4.68 0.65
N ALA A 128 -6.06 4.32 0.51
CA ALA A 128 -5.45 4.06 -0.78
C ALA A 128 -6.09 2.89 -1.52
N TRP A 129 -6.32 1.76 -0.85
CA TRP A 129 -7.00 0.60 -1.47
C TRP A 129 -8.44 0.91 -1.85
N THR A 130 -9.14 1.72 -1.05
CA THR A 130 -10.50 2.20 -1.38
C THR A 130 -10.46 3.10 -2.62
N LEU A 131 -9.51 4.04 -2.71
CA LEU A 131 -9.35 4.91 -3.87
C LEU A 131 -8.95 4.14 -5.13
N LEU A 132 -8.13 3.10 -5.01
CA LEU A 132 -7.79 2.20 -6.11
C LEU A 132 -9.04 1.47 -6.63
N ALA A 133 -9.87 0.95 -5.74
CA ALA A 133 -11.12 0.31 -6.12
C ALA A 133 -12.05 1.30 -6.86
N VAL A 134 -12.11 2.56 -6.42
CA VAL A 134 -12.86 3.62 -7.10
C VAL A 134 -12.28 3.92 -8.49
N ALA A 135 -10.96 4.01 -8.62
CA ALA A 135 -10.30 4.22 -9.91
C ALA A 135 -10.60 3.07 -10.88
N ALA A 136 -10.46 1.83 -10.42
CA ALA A 136 -10.75 0.62 -11.20
C ALA A 136 -12.23 0.53 -11.60
N ALA A 137 -13.15 0.81 -10.69
CA ALA A 137 -14.59 0.81 -10.99
C ALA A 137 -14.97 1.90 -12.01
N SER A 138 -14.25 3.03 -12.02
CA SER A 138 -14.47 4.12 -12.98
C SER A 138 -14.13 3.70 -14.42
N LEU A 139 -13.21 2.74 -14.60
CA LEU A 139 -12.89 2.16 -15.92
C LEU A 139 -14.04 1.30 -16.47
N HIS A 140 -14.79 0.67 -15.58
CA HIS A 140 -15.91 -0.20 -15.93
C HIS A 140 -17.22 0.57 -16.15
N GLY A 141 -17.17 1.91 -16.18
CA GLY A 141 -18.36 2.75 -16.34
C GLY A 141 -19.31 2.72 -15.14
N TRP A 142 -18.86 2.29 -13.96
CA TRP A 142 -19.71 2.21 -12.79
C TRP A 142 -20.19 3.60 -12.35
N SER A 143 -21.49 3.71 -12.08
CA SER A 143 -22.07 4.95 -11.55
C SER A 143 -21.51 5.24 -10.15
N ALA A 144 -21.65 6.48 -9.67
CA ALA A 144 -21.31 6.80 -8.28
C ALA A 144 -22.14 5.96 -7.28
N ALA A 145 -23.39 5.66 -7.63
CA ALA A 145 -24.28 4.85 -6.80
C ALA A 145 -23.85 3.38 -6.70
N SER A 146 -23.37 2.77 -7.79
CA SER A 146 -22.89 1.37 -7.74
C SER A 146 -21.50 1.23 -7.09
N ARG A 147 -20.71 2.31 -7.05
CA ARG A 147 -19.42 2.35 -6.34
C ARG A 147 -19.58 2.46 -4.83
N LEU A 148 -20.64 3.12 -4.36
CA LEU A 148 -20.83 3.43 -2.94
C LEU A 148 -20.88 2.17 -2.04
N PRO A 149 -21.60 1.09 -2.38
CA PRO A 149 -21.60 -0.14 -1.57
C PRO A 149 -20.21 -0.77 -1.45
N VAL A 150 -19.43 -0.81 -2.54
CA VAL A 150 -18.06 -1.34 -2.53
C VAL A 150 -17.19 -0.48 -1.63
N VAL A 151 -17.23 0.84 -1.80
CA VAL A 151 -16.48 1.77 -0.95
C VAL A 151 -16.85 1.59 0.52
N LEU A 152 -18.14 1.51 0.85
CA LEU A 152 -18.61 1.32 2.22
C LEU A 152 -18.18 -0.03 2.79
N VAL A 153 -18.25 -1.12 2.02
CA VAL A 153 -17.78 -2.43 2.48
C VAL A 153 -16.28 -2.38 2.75
N LEU A 154 -15.47 -1.89 1.80
CA LEU A 154 -14.01 -1.83 1.96
C LEU A 154 -13.60 -0.87 3.10
N ALA A 155 -14.32 0.24 3.27
CA ALA A 155 -14.04 1.29 4.26
C ALA A 155 -14.76 1.15 5.62
N VAL A 156 -15.61 0.14 5.82
CA VAL A 156 -16.34 -0.08 7.09
C VAL A 156 -16.19 -1.50 7.61
N LEU A 157 -16.01 -2.50 6.75
CA LEU A 157 -15.94 -3.91 7.15
C LEU A 157 -14.79 -4.18 8.14
N PRO A 158 -13.54 -3.73 7.91
CA PRO A 158 -12.45 -3.92 8.88
C PRO A 158 -12.75 -3.37 10.28
N TRP A 159 -13.39 -2.19 10.35
CA TRP A 159 -13.65 -1.48 11.61
C TRP A 159 -14.85 -2.00 12.37
N SER A 160 -15.79 -2.61 11.66
CA SER A 160 -17.05 -3.08 12.23
C SER A 160 -17.05 -4.60 12.47
N ALA A 161 -15.96 -5.28 12.13
CA ALA A 161 -15.76 -6.71 12.34
C ALA A 161 -15.58 -7.10 13.82
N GLY A 162 -15.13 -6.17 14.68
CA GLY A 162 -14.95 -6.40 16.11
C GLY A 162 -16.23 -6.84 16.80
N GLY A 163 -16.30 -8.11 17.21
CA GLY A 163 -17.46 -8.73 17.86
C GLY A 163 -18.37 -9.55 16.93
N ARG A 164 -18.49 -9.17 15.65
CA ARG A 164 -19.34 -9.92 14.68
C ARG A 164 -18.80 -11.30 14.35
N PHE A 165 -17.47 -11.43 14.29
CA PHE A 165 -16.80 -12.70 14.00
C PHE A 165 -16.46 -13.50 15.27
N GLY A 166 -17.01 -13.16 16.43
CA GLY A 166 -16.66 -13.81 17.70
C GLY A 166 -16.94 -15.33 17.73
N ARG A 167 -17.98 -15.81 17.02
CA ARG A 167 -18.25 -17.26 16.87
C ARG A 167 -17.18 -17.95 16.04
N PHE A 168 -16.84 -17.37 14.89
CA PHE A 168 -15.79 -17.89 14.02
C PHE A 168 -14.43 -17.85 14.71
N GLY A 169 -14.12 -16.79 15.46
CA GLY A 169 -12.87 -16.69 16.22
C GLY A 169 -12.74 -17.72 17.34
N ARG A 170 -13.84 -18.07 18.03
CA ARG A 170 -13.82 -19.17 19.02
C ARG A 170 -13.60 -20.53 18.37
N TRP A 171 -14.23 -20.79 17.23
CA TRP A 171 -13.98 -22.01 16.47
C TRP A 171 -12.52 -22.07 15.98
N ALA A 172 -12.01 -20.97 15.42
CA ALA A 172 -10.66 -20.86 14.91
C ALA A 172 -9.59 -21.07 16.01
N ALA A 173 -9.88 -20.65 17.25
CA ALA A 173 -9.00 -20.88 18.39
C ALA A 173 -8.82 -22.36 18.76
N GLY A 174 -9.73 -23.24 18.33
CA GLY A 174 -9.62 -24.70 18.52
C GLY A 174 -8.83 -25.42 17.43
N LEU A 175 -8.38 -24.72 16.39
CA LEU A 175 -7.68 -25.33 15.26
C LEU A 175 -6.21 -25.63 15.58
N SER A 176 -5.70 -26.73 15.03
CA SER A 176 -4.25 -26.96 14.96
C SER A 176 -3.59 -25.92 14.05
N ARG A 177 -2.30 -25.64 14.26
CA ARG A 177 -1.54 -24.68 13.43
C ARG A 177 -1.67 -24.95 11.91
N PRO A 178 -1.52 -26.19 11.40
CA PRO A 178 -1.71 -26.45 9.97
C PRO A 178 -3.12 -26.14 9.48
N SER A 179 -4.14 -26.48 10.27
CA SER A 179 -5.54 -26.22 9.92
C SER A 179 -5.85 -24.72 9.90
N ALA A 180 -5.33 -23.96 10.87
CA ALA A 180 -5.44 -22.51 10.89
C ALA A 180 -4.80 -21.86 9.64
N THR A 181 -3.62 -22.32 9.23
CA THR A 181 -2.96 -21.85 7.99
C THR A 181 -3.81 -22.12 6.75
N VAL A 182 -4.38 -23.33 6.62
CA VAL A 182 -5.27 -23.66 5.50
C VAL A 182 -6.49 -22.74 5.47
N VAL A 183 -7.12 -22.50 6.63
CA VAL A 183 -8.26 -21.57 6.73
C VAL A 183 -7.86 -20.18 6.27
N LEU A 184 -6.69 -19.68 6.66
CA LEU A 184 -6.21 -18.37 6.24
C LEU A 184 -5.99 -18.29 4.72
N VAL A 185 -5.40 -19.31 4.10
CA VAL A 185 -5.25 -19.38 2.63
C VAL A 185 -6.61 -19.38 1.94
N VAL A 186 -7.55 -20.19 2.42
CA VAL A 186 -8.91 -20.27 1.85
C VAL A 186 -9.62 -18.94 1.95
N VAL A 187 -9.55 -18.25 3.10
CA VAL A 187 -10.15 -16.91 3.27
C VAL A 187 -9.51 -15.90 2.33
N ALA A 188 -8.17 -15.90 2.20
CA ALA A 188 -7.46 -15.00 1.30
C ALA A 188 -7.87 -15.22 -0.17
N CYS A 189 -7.88 -16.47 -0.63
CA CYS A 189 -8.28 -16.85 -1.99
C CYS A 189 -9.76 -16.58 -2.26
N ALA A 190 -10.66 -16.86 -1.30
CA ALA A 190 -12.08 -16.57 -1.45
C ALA A 190 -12.33 -15.06 -1.57
N ALA A 191 -11.68 -14.24 -0.75
CA ALA A 191 -11.81 -12.78 -0.82
C ALA A 191 -11.24 -12.22 -2.14
N ALA A 192 -10.11 -12.75 -2.60
CA ALA A 192 -9.52 -12.45 -3.90
C ALA A 192 -10.51 -12.78 -5.03
N ALA A 193 -11.09 -13.99 -5.04
CA ALA A 193 -12.03 -14.43 -6.07
C ALA A 193 -13.33 -13.61 -6.10
N VAL A 194 -13.89 -13.25 -4.93
CA VAL A 194 -15.07 -12.37 -4.85
C VAL A 194 -14.79 -10.99 -5.44
N THR A 195 -13.59 -10.47 -5.19
CA THR A 195 -13.19 -9.14 -5.68
C THR A 195 -12.94 -9.16 -7.18
N GLU A 196 -12.32 -10.22 -7.69
CA GLU A 196 -12.13 -10.45 -9.12
C GLU A 196 -13.46 -10.61 -9.86
N ALA A 197 -14.40 -11.37 -9.29
CA ALA A 197 -15.76 -11.52 -9.84
C ALA A 197 -16.53 -10.19 -9.86
N ALA A 198 -16.18 -9.25 -8.98
CA ALA A 198 -16.70 -7.89 -8.98
C ALA A 198 -15.98 -6.94 -9.96
N GLY A 199 -15.04 -7.43 -10.77
CA GLY A 199 -14.28 -6.61 -11.74
C GLY A 199 -13.18 -5.75 -11.09
N LEU A 200 -12.76 -6.09 -9.88
CA LEU A 200 -11.71 -5.39 -9.14
C LEU A 200 -10.47 -6.28 -8.97
N HIS A 201 -9.31 -5.67 -8.71
CA HIS A 201 -8.08 -6.43 -8.57
C HIS A 201 -8.11 -7.36 -7.33
N PRO A 202 -7.72 -8.64 -7.43
CA PRO A 202 -7.80 -9.63 -6.33
C PRO A 202 -7.10 -9.19 -5.02
N ALA A 203 -5.99 -8.46 -5.18
CA ALA A 203 -5.21 -7.83 -4.10
C ALA A 203 -6.06 -7.03 -3.10
N ILE A 204 -7.09 -6.31 -3.58
CA ILE A 204 -7.94 -5.45 -2.75
C ILE A 204 -8.70 -6.29 -1.73
N GLY A 205 -9.33 -7.39 -2.19
CA GLY A 205 -10.09 -8.30 -1.33
C GLY A 205 -9.22 -9.01 -0.31
N ALA A 206 -8.06 -9.49 -0.75
CA ALA A 206 -7.09 -10.15 0.10
C ALA A 206 -6.65 -9.24 1.26
N PHE A 207 -6.30 -7.98 0.96
CA PHE A 207 -5.90 -7.00 1.97
C PHE A 207 -7.01 -6.71 3.00
N ILE A 208 -8.24 -6.48 2.54
CA ILE A 208 -9.38 -6.18 3.43
C ILE A 208 -9.74 -7.40 4.28
N ALA A 209 -9.77 -8.60 3.71
CA ALA A 209 -10.01 -9.83 4.47
C ALA A 209 -8.92 -10.04 5.52
N GLY A 210 -7.66 -9.76 5.18
CA GLY A 210 -6.55 -9.72 6.12
C GLY A 210 -6.82 -8.78 7.29
N ALA A 211 -7.18 -7.53 7.01
CA ALA A 211 -7.49 -6.52 8.04
C ALA A 211 -8.64 -6.95 8.96
N VAL A 212 -9.69 -7.56 8.41
CA VAL A 212 -10.81 -8.12 9.17
C VAL A 212 -10.33 -9.27 10.08
N VAL A 213 -9.55 -10.21 9.55
CA VAL A 213 -9.03 -11.36 10.32
C VAL A 213 -8.11 -10.90 11.44
N GLY A 214 -7.15 -10.03 11.14
CA GLY A 214 -6.21 -9.51 12.14
C GLY A 214 -6.88 -8.72 13.25
N HIS A 215 -7.99 -8.04 12.97
CA HIS A 215 -8.75 -7.30 13.98
C HIS A 215 -9.73 -8.18 14.78
N ALA A 216 -10.46 -9.07 14.11
CA ALA A 216 -11.61 -9.77 14.69
C ALA A 216 -11.33 -11.23 15.08
N VAL A 217 -10.24 -11.81 14.60
CA VAL A 217 -9.87 -13.22 14.80
C VAL A 217 -8.39 -13.35 15.18
N PRO A 218 -7.94 -12.78 16.30
CA PRO A 218 -6.52 -12.77 16.69
C PRO A 218 -5.95 -14.17 16.96
N ALA A 219 -6.81 -15.19 17.13
CA ALA A 219 -6.40 -16.58 17.27
C ALA A 219 -5.77 -17.17 16.00
N LEU A 220 -6.08 -16.60 14.82
CA LEU A 220 -5.42 -16.98 13.59
C LEU A 220 -4.17 -16.12 13.40
N ASP A 221 -3.00 -16.73 13.58
CA ASP A 221 -1.73 -16.05 13.35
C ASP A 221 -1.46 -15.89 11.85
N ALA A 222 -1.88 -14.75 11.29
CA ALA A 222 -1.61 -14.41 9.90
C ALA A 222 -0.11 -14.27 9.57
N ALA A 223 0.77 -14.15 10.58
CA ALA A 223 2.21 -14.19 10.36
C ALA A 223 2.68 -15.56 9.84
N ALA A 224 1.92 -16.64 10.11
CA ALA A 224 2.17 -17.97 9.56
C ALA A 224 2.08 -17.99 8.01
N LEU A 225 1.32 -17.08 7.39
CA LEU A 225 1.30 -16.89 5.94
C LEU A 225 2.39 -15.94 5.45
N ALA A 226 2.77 -14.96 6.28
CA ALA A 226 3.74 -13.94 5.91
C ALA A 226 5.11 -14.53 5.54
N ALA A 227 5.56 -15.55 6.27
CA ALA A 227 6.86 -16.18 6.02
C ALA A 227 6.92 -16.91 4.66
N PRO A 228 6.04 -17.89 4.35
CA PRO A 228 6.08 -18.57 3.05
C PRO A 228 5.70 -17.66 1.87
N ALA A 229 4.72 -16.75 2.05
CA ALA A 229 4.37 -15.78 1.02
C ALA A 229 5.52 -14.80 0.76
N GLY A 230 6.14 -14.26 1.81
CA GLY A 230 7.18 -13.25 1.74
C GLY A 230 8.56 -13.75 1.33
N SER A 231 8.89 -15.02 1.59
CA SER A 231 10.22 -15.59 1.30
C SER A 231 10.36 -16.15 -0.12
N LEU A 232 9.28 -16.66 -0.72
CA LEU A 232 9.33 -17.31 -2.02
C LEU A 232 8.42 -16.65 -3.06
N LEU A 233 7.14 -16.46 -2.74
CA LEU A 233 6.14 -16.07 -3.74
C LEU A 233 6.11 -14.56 -4.01
N ALA A 234 6.28 -13.72 -3.00
CA ALA A 234 6.33 -12.27 -3.16
C ALA A 234 7.59 -11.81 -3.92
N PRO A 235 8.80 -12.36 -3.68
CA PRO A 235 9.96 -12.10 -4.52
C PRO A 235 9.71 -12.43 -6.00
N LEU A 236 9.00 -13.52 -6.30
CA LEU A 236 8.63 -13.86 -7.67
C LEU A 236 7.77 -12.75 -8.30
N TYR A 237 6.75 -12.25 -7.58
CA TYR A 237 5.95 -11.12 -8.04
C TYR A 237 6.81 -9.87 -8.31
N PHE A 238 7.73 -9.51 -7.40
CA PHE A 238 8.58 -8.32 -7.61
C PHE A 238 9.59 -8.49 -8.73
N VAL A 239 10.04 -9.70 -9.02
CA VAL A 239 10.87 -9.97 -10.20
C VAL A 239 10.06 -9.69 -11.47
N LEU A 240 8.84 -10.24 -11.58
CA LEU A 240 7.99 -10.01 -12.74
C LEU A 240 7.57 -8.54 -12.89
N ALA A 241 7.22 -7.88 -11.78
CA ALA A 241 6.92 -6.45 -11.77
C ALA A 241 8.15 -5.63 -12.18
N GLY A 242 9.33 -5.96 -11.65
CA GLY A 242 10.59 -5.31 -12.00
C GLY A 242 11.00 -5.48 -13.47
N GLN A 243 10.56 -6.54 -14.15
CA GLN A 243 10.80 -6.71 -15.60
C GLN A 243 10.01 -5.72 -16.45
N ALA A 244 8.90 -5.18 -15.96
CA ALA A 244 8.13 -4.16 -16.65
C ALA A 244 8.78 -2.76 -16.57
N VAL A 245 9.80 -2.60 -15.71
CA VAL A 245 10.60 -1.37 -15.63
C VAL A 245 11.57 -1.34 -16.80
N ASP A 246 11.47 -0.28 -17.62
CA ASP A 246 12.31 -0.11 -18.80
C ASP A 246 13.17 1.16 -18.67
N LEU A 247 14.36 0.99 -18.09
CA LEU A 247 15.33 2.08 -17.96
C LEU A 247 15.92 2.50 -19.33
N GLY A 248 15.79 1.68 -20.37
CA GLY A 248 16.23 2.03 -21.72
C GLY A 248 15.37 3.11 -22.38
N ARG A 249 14.18 3.37 -21.82
CA ARG A 249 13.23 4.41 -22.28
C ARG A 249 13.34 5.72 -21.50
N LEU A 250 14.32 5.85 -20.61
CA LEU A 250 14.59 7.09 -19.89
C LEU A 250 15.20 8.13 -20.84
N ASP A 251 14.32 8.86 -21.52
CA ASP A 251 14.67 10.09 -22.21
C ASP A 251 14.60 11.31 -21.26
N ALA A 252 14.99 12.48 -21.76
CA ALA A 252 14.97 13.71 -20.97
C ALA A 252 13.55 14.10 -20.51
N ALA A 253 12.52 13.74 -21.28
CA ALA A 253 11.13 14.04 -20.93
C ALA A 253 10.65 13.16 -19.77
N LEU A 254 10.89 11.85 -19.84
CA LEU A 254 10.54 10.92 -18.76
C LEU A 254 11.37 11.19 -17.49
N ALA A 255 12.62 11.61 -17.63
CA ALA A 255 13.44 12.04 -16.49
C ALA A 255 12.84 13.28 -15.79
N ALA A 256 12.36 14.27 -16.57
CA ALA A 256 11.67 15.44 -16.03
C ALA A 256 10.34 15.05 -15.35
N ASP A 257 9.56 14.17 -15.97
CA ASP A 257 8.29 13.69 -15.43
C ASP A 257 8.52 12.91 -14.12
N THR A 258 9.56 12.07 -14.08
CA THR A 258 9.99 11.35 -12.87
C THR A 258 10.41 12.31 -11.78
N ALA A 259 11.24 13.32 -12.09
CA ALA A 259 11.67 14.33 -11.13
C ALA A 259 10.49 15.12 -10.55
N ALA A 260 9.52 15.49 -11.40
CA ALA A 260 8.29 16.16 -10.96
C ALA A 260 7.45 15.27 -10.03
N VAL A 261 7.25 14.00 -10.39
CA VAL A 261 6.53 13.02 -9.56
C VAL A 261 7.22 12.83 -8.21
N VAL A 262 8.55 12.70 -8.19
CA VAL A 262 9.34 12.60 -6.94
C VAL A 262 9.22 13.87 -6.11
N ALA A 263 9.36 15.05 -6.71
CA ALA A 263 9.27 16.31 -6.00
C ALA A 263 7.91 16.50 -5.34
N VAL A 264 6.82 16.19 -6.06
CA VAL A 264 5.45 16.26 -5.54
C VAL A 264 5.22 15.19 -4.47
N ALA A 265 5.70 13.96 -4.69
CA ALA A 265 5.61 12.88 -3.72
C ALA A 265 6.26 13.29 -2.38
N VAL A 266 7.51 13.77 -2.43
CA VAL A 266 8.26 14.16 -1.23
C VAL A 266 7.64 15.38 -0.57
N SER A 267 7.37 16.45 -1.32
CA SER A 267 6.84 17.70 -0.75
C SER A 267 5.43 17.50 -0.17
N GLY A 268 4.55 16.82 -0.90
CA GLY A 268 3.19 16.57 -0.44
C GLY A 268 3.13 15.59 0.72
N LYS A 269 3.94 14.53 0.70
CA LYS A 269 3.93 13.52 1.75
C LYS A 269 4.62 14.02 3.02
N CYS A 270 5.84 14.53 2.93
CA CYS A 270 6.56 15.06 4.09
C CYS A 270 5.88 16.32 4.64
N GLY A 271 5.47 17.25 3.76
CA GLY A 271 4.80 18.48 4.16
C GLY A 271 3.43 18.20 4.79
N GLY A 272 2.59 17.40 4.13
CA GLY A 272 1.28 17.01 4.64
C GLY A 272 1.36 16.23 5.94
N ALA A 273 2.30 15.29 6.05
CA ALA A 273 2.51 14.52 7.28
C ALA A 273 3.02 15.40 8.42
N TYR A 274 3.96 16.32 8.16
CA TYR A 274 4.46 17.25 9.17
C TYR A 274 3.35 18.17 9.67
N LEU A 275 2.61 18.81 8.76
CA LEU A 275 1.52 19.71 9.12
C LEU A 275 0.42 18.96 9.88
N GLY A 276 0.02 17.77 9.40
CA GLY A 276 -0.94 16.92 10.08
C GLY A 276 -0.47 16.51 11.48
N ALA A 277 0.82 16.18 11.63
CA ALA A 277 1.42 15.87 12.92
C ALA A 277 1.41 17.07 13.89
N ARG A 278 1.78 18.26 13.42
CA ARG A 278 1.75 19.50 14.22
C ARG A 278 0.35 19.85 14.67
N LEU A 279 -0.63 19.79 13.77
CA LEU A 279 -2.05 20.01 14.07
C LEU A 279 -2.61 18.92 14.99
N GLY A 280 -2.08 17.70 14.89
CA GLY A 280 -2.35 16.60 15.81
C GLY A 280 -1.65 16.71 17.17
N GLY A 281 -0.96 17.82 17.45
CA GLY A 281 -0.35 18.11 18.75
C GLY A 281 1.05 17.53 18.97
N LEU A 282 1.74 17.03 17.93
CA LEU A 282 3.15 16.67 18.05
C LEU A 282 4.05 17.92 18.08
N PRO A 283 5.08 17.96 18.96
CA PRO A 283 6.08 19.02 18.91
C PRO A 283 6.92 18.94 17.62
N PRO A 284 7.66 20.00 17.26
CA PRO A 284 8.35 20.12 15.98
C PRO A 284 9.21 18.91 15.60
N HIS A 285 10.03 18.42 16.53
CA HIS A 285 10.96 17.34 16.26
C HIS A 285 10.26 15.98 16.06
N PRO A 286 9.38 15.50 16.97
CA PRO A 286 8.56 14.31 16.72
C PRO A 286 7.67 14.41 15.47
N ALA A 287 7.18 15.60 15.12
CA ALA A 287 6.45 15.82 13.87
C ALA A 287 7.34 15.64 12.64
N ALA A 288 8.59 16.08 12.68
CA ALA A 288 9.56 15.85 11.60
C ALA A 288 9.93 14.36 11.49
N VAL A 289 10.10 13.66 12.61
CA VAL A 289 10.31 12.20 12.65
C VAL A 289 9.11 11.48 12.04
N PHE A 290 7.88 11.84 12.44
CA PHE A 290 6.65 11.32 11.85
C PHE A 290 6.60 11.56 10.34
N ALA A 291 6.94 12.76 9.87
CA ALA A 291 6.94 13.09 8.45
C ALA A 291 7.95 12.25 7.65
N ALA A 292 9.16 12.06 8.18
CA ALA A 292 10.17 11.19 7.57
C ALA A 292 9.68 9.74 7.51
N LEU A 293 9.03 9.24 8.56
CA LEU A 293 8.44 7.90 8.60
C LEU A 293 7.30 7.74 7.58
N MET A 294 6.43 8.72 7.42
CA MET A 294 5.30 8.65 6.48
C MET A 294 5.73 8.71 5.01
N ASN A 295 6.96 9.15 4.72
CA ASN A 295 7.56 9.12 3.38
C ASN A 295 8.05 7.71 2.96
N THR A 296 7.84 6.70 3.81
CA THR A 296 8.15 5.31 3.48
C THR A 296 7.20 4.77 2.42
N ARG A 297 7.75 4.49 1.25
CA ARG A 297 7.10 3.68 0.23
C ARG A 297 7.71 2.27 0.24
N GLY A 298 7.21 1.41 -0.62
CA GLY A 298 7.76 0.06 -0.71
C GLY A 298 6.84 -0.83 -1.50
N VAL A 299 6.68 -2.05 -1.00
CA VAL A 299 5.93 -3.10 -1.67
C VAL A 299 4.53 -2.66 -2.10
N THR A 300 3.77 -1.99 -1.23
CA THR A 300 2.40 -1.58 -1.52
C THR A 300 2.33 -0.63 -2.72
N GLU A 301 3.29 0.28 -2.86
CA GLU A 301 3.40 1.21 -4.00
C GLU A 301 3.68 0.47 -5.31
N LEU A 302 4.63 -0.48 -5.29
CA LEU A 302 4.98 -1.26 -6.48
C LEU A 302 3.79 -2.09 -6.98
N VAL A 303 3.01 -2.64 -6.04
CA VAL A 303 1.77 -3.33 -6.35
C VAL A 303 0.76 -2.35 -6.94
N PHE A 304 0.57 -1.19 -6.32
CA PHE A 304 -0.36 -0.17 -6.79
C PHE A 304 -0.05 0.25 -8.24
N ALA A 305 1.21 0.57 -8.53
CA ALA A 305 1.70 0.88 -9.87
C ALA A 305 1.48 -0.28 -10.86
N GLY A 306 1.74 -1.53 -10.42
CA GLY A 306 1.53 -2.72 -11.25
C GLY A 306 0.06 -2.94 -11.61
N ILE A 307 -0.85 -2.72 -10.66
CA ILE A 307 -2.29 -2.77 -10.90
C ILE A 307 -2.70 -1.67 -11.89
N GLY A 308 -2.20 -0.45 -11.73
CA GLY A 308 -2.45 0.65 -12.67
C GLY A 308 -2.01 0.33 -14.10
N LEU A 309 -0.82 -0.27 -14.25
CA LEU A 309 -0.30 -0.69 -15.54
C LEU A 309 -1.16 -1.82 -16.14
N GLY A 310 -1.52 -2.83 -15.34
CA GLY A 310 -2.35 -3.95 -15.78
C GLY A 310 -3.77 -3.55 -16.18
N LEU A 311 -4.34 -2.53 -15.53
CA LEU A 311 -5.62 -1.93 -15.89
C LEU A 311 -5.54 -0.96 -17.07
N GLY A 312 -4.34 -0.66 -17.59
CA GLY A 312 -4.14 0.34 -18.63
C GLY A 312 -4.44 1.77 -18.18
N VAL A 313 -4.44 2.03 -16.86
CA VAL A 313 -4.61 3.39 -16.32
C VAL A 313 -3.37 4.22 -16.58
N ILE A 314 -2.19 3.62 -16.42
CA ILE A 314 -0.90 4.23 -16.69
C ILE A 314 -0.17 3.43 -17.77
N ASP A 315 0.75 4.08 -18.49
CA ASP A 315 1.64 3.42 -19.43
C ASP A 315 2.92 2.89 -18.75
N GLY A 316 3.73 2.15 -19.51
CA GLY A 316 5.00 1.59 -19.01
C GLY A 316 6.04 2.65 -18.63
N ALA A 317 5.98 3.84 -19.23
CA ALA A 317 6.87 4.94 -18.92
C ALA A 317 6.58 5.51 -17.51
N LEU A 318 5.32 5.84 -17.23
CA LEU A 318 4.93 6.31 -15.90
C LEU A 318 5.05 5.21 -14.85
N TYR A 319 4.81 3.93 -15.20
CA TYR A 319 5.11 2.80 -14.32
C TYR A 319 6.58 2.83 -13.86
N THR A 320 7.52 2.99 -14.81
CA THR A 320 8.95 3.11 -14.52
C THR A 320 9.25 4.31 -13.61
N ALA A 321 8.66 5.47 -13.88
CA ALA A 321 8.79 6.67 -13.06
C ALA A 321 8.27 6.48 -11.62
N MET A 322 7.13 5.80 -11.47
CA MET A 322 6.53 5.49 -10.16
C MET A 322 7.40 4.51 -9.36
N VAL A 323 7.94 3.48 -10.00
CA VAL A 323 8.89 2.56 -9.35
C VAL A 323 10.14 3.30 -8.90
N ALA A 324 10.70 4.18 -9.74
CA ALA A 324 11.85 5.01 -9.37
C ALA A 324 11.53 5.91 -8.17
N MET A 325 10.36 6.56 -8.18
CA MET A 325 9.89 7.39 -7.07
C MET A 325 9.71 6.60 -5.77
N ALA A 326 9.17 5.36 -5.83
CA ALA A 326 9.05 4.48 -4.68
C ALA A 326 10.42 4.18 -4.06
N LEU A 327 11.42 3.84 -4.89
CA LEU A 327 12.77 3.54 -4.42
C LEU A 327 13.46 4.77 -3.81
N VAL A 328 13.35 5.92 -4.47
CA VAL A 328 13.99 7.17 -4.00
C VAL A 328 13.40 7.61 -2.66
N THR A 329 12.07 7.69 -2.54
CA THR A 329 11.40 8.13 -1.31
C THR A 329 11.68 7.21 -0.12
N THR A 330 11.70 5.89 -0.34
CA THR A 330 12.09 4.92 0.70
C THR A 330 13.55 5.06 1.08
N ALA A 331 14.46 5.18 0.10
CA ALA A 331 15.88 5.37 0.37
C ALA A 331 16.17 6.66 1.15
N MET A 332 15.38 7.73 0.93
CA MET A 332 15.47 8.99 1.67
C MET A 332 15.10 8.84 3.15
N THR A 333 14.22 7.91 3.52
CA THR A 333 13.73 7.77 4.90
C THR A 333 14.87 7.53 5.89
N GLY A 334 15.78 6.61 5.57
CA GLY A 334 16.88 6.23 6.46
C GLY A 334 17.80 7.42 6.83
N PRO A 335 18.39 8.12 5.84
CA PRO A 335 19.20 9.30 6.07
C PRO A 335 18.46 10.44 6.78
N LEU A 336 17.19 10.67 6.46
CA LEU A 336 16.37 11.69 7.14
C LEU A 336 16.22 11.38 8.62
N LEU A 337 15.89 10.13 8.98
CA LEU A 337 15.79 9.71 10.37
C LEU A 337 17.12 9.85 11.12
N THR A 338 18.24 9.49 10.48
CA THR A 338 19.57 9.63 11.09
C THR A 338 19.97 11.08 11.34
N ARG A 339 19.56 12.01 10.46
CA ARG A 339 19.80 13.45 10.68
C ARG A 339 18.96 13.98 11.84
N LEU A 340 17.69 13.56 11.92
CA LEU A 340 16.79 13.99 12.99
C LEU A 340 17.16 13.40 14.35
N SER A 341 17.67 12.16 14.39
CA SER A 341 18.15 11.54 15.64
C SER A 341 19.45 12.14 16.18
N ARG A 342 20.18 12.92 15.37
CA ARG A 342 21.41 13.62 15.78
C ARG A 342 21.15 15.00 16.38
N GLN A 343 19.93 15.53 16.28
CA GLN A 343 19.58 16.76 16.99
C GLN A 343 19.46 16.42 18.48
N PRO A 344 20.29 17.00 19.37
CA PRO A 344 20.19 16.77 20.80
C PRO A 344 18.79 17.15 21.26
N GLU A 345 18.22 16.37 22.19
CA GLU A 345 17.14 16.88 23.02
C GLU A 345 17.64 18.17 23.66
N GLY A 346 17.13 19.30 23.17
CA GLY A 346 17.42 20.60 23.74
C GLY A 346 16.84 20.62 25.15
N VAL A 347 17.75 20.59 26.12
CA VAL A 347 17.54 20.98 27.51
C VAL A 347 16.98 22.41 27.57
#